data_AF-A0A6I2VES9-F1
#
_entry.id   AF-A0A6I2VES9-F1
#
_cell.length_a   1.000
_cell.length_b   1.000
_cell.length_c   1.000
_cell.angle_alpha   90.00
_cell.angle_beta   90.00
_cell.angle_gamma   90.00
#
_symmetry.space_group_name_H-M   'P 1'
#
loop_
_entity.id
_entity.type
_entity.pdbx_description
1 polymer ?
#
loop_
_entity_poly.entity_id
_entity_poly.type
_entity_poly.pdbx_seq_one_letter_code
_entity_poly.pdbx_strand_id
1 'polypeptide(L)'
;MTSSALPGMDPSWATSAREATVSTMRAVKWLLLIVALLVVTVAAVAFGLIEHRKSTTTAQQDALAAFYQPPSPIPRELGTVVRMEPLGVTVPGGTGFRMLYVSQRPDGEPAVSGGMLFIPSTPAPPEGRPVVAWAHGTLGMGDACTPSRSTNPLQDTDNWLGEMMDLGWVVVSTDYVGMGTPGPNLYLVAQAEARDVVNSVRAARNVPEAHAGKRFIAWGHSQGGHSSLWTGHLARTLAPELELIAVAAAAPAAELNRIIGAQWKTPVGWVIGPEVEQSWPVVYPQLQLEGVITARGLANSERLANECIVVAGIEGLARTDLGQDYFVADPVTNAAWAAAGR
;
A
#
# COMPACT_ATOMS: atom_id res chain seq x y z
N MET A 1 -69.92 -33.61 53.67
CA MET A 1 -68.83 -33.23 54.58
C MET A 1 -67.90 -32.32 53.79
N THR A 2 -68.22 -31.03 53.80
CA THR A 2 -67.58 -30.00 54.65
C THR A 2 -66.19 -29.64 54.16
N SER A 3 -66.16 -28.50 53.47
CA SER A 3 -65.05 -27.57 53.30
C SER A 3 -64.08 -27.57 54.48
N SER A 4 -62.79 -27.69 54.20
CA SER A 4 -61.71 -27.25 55.08
C SER A 4 -60.70 -26.47 54.23
N ALA A 5 -60.95 -25.17 54.09
CA ALA A 5 -59.93 -24.24 53.60
C ALA A 5 -58.82 -24.13 54.65
N LEU A 6 -57.58 -24.39 54.23
CA LEU A 6 -56.38 -24.12 55.03
C LEU A 6 -56.20 -22.60 55.16
N PRO A 7 -56.06 -22.03 56.37
CA PRO A 7 -55.82 -20.61 56.55
C PRO A 7 -54.32 -20.29 56.46
N GLY A 8 -53.99 -19.21 55.74
CA GLY A 8 -52.79 -18.42 56.04
C GLY A 8 -51.61 -18.47 55.07
N MET A 9 -51.82 -18.58 53.76
CA MET A 9 -50.81 -18.10 52.80
C MET A 9 -51.33 -16.83 52.12
N ASP A 10 -50.73 -15.70 52.47
CA ASP A 10 -50.96 -14.42 51.81
C ASP A 10 -50.62 -14.57 50.31
N PRO A 11 -51.58 -14.34 49.38
CA PRO A 11 -51.34 -14.48 47.94
C PRO A 11 -50.33 -13.47 47.38
N SER A 12 -49.85 -12.52 48.20
CA SER A 12 -48.83 -11.53 47.84
C SER A 12 -47.53 -12.11 47.26
N TRP A 13 -47.17 -13.35 47.59
CA TRP A 13 -45.96 -13.99 47.03
C TRP A 13 -46.06 -14.25 45.52
N ALA A 14 -47.23 -14.64 45.02
CA ALA A 14 -47.44 -14.94 43.60
C ALA A 14 -47.51 -13.66 42.75
N THR A 15 -48.06 -12.58 43.30
CA THR A 15 -48.03 -11.23 42.71
C THR A 15 -46.61 -10.67 42.70
N SER A 16 -45.86 -10.80 43.80
CA SER A 16 -44.47 -10.33 43.88
C SER A 16 -43.54 -11.04 42.89
N ALA A 17 -43.71 -12.36 42.69
CA ALA A 17 -42.94 -13.13 41.71
C ALA A 17 -43.28 -12.74 40.27
N ARG A 18 -44.55 -12.49 39.96
CA ARG A 18 -44.99 -12.00 38.64
C ARG A 18 -44.50 -10.58 38.36
N GLU A 19 -44.54 -9.68 39.34
CA GLU A 19 -44.02 -8.31 39.22
C GLU A 19 -42.50 -8.30 39.04
N ALA A 20 -41.76 -9.12 39.78
CA ALA A 20 -40.31 -9.29 39.60
C ALA A 20 -39.95 -9.81 38.19
N THR A 21 -40.73 -10.76 37.66
CA THR A 21 -40.52 -11.35 36.33
C THR A 21 -40.87 -10.37 35.19
N VAL A 22 -41.91 -9.54 35.37
CA VAL A 22 -42.27 -8.47 34.42
C VAL A 22 -41.25 -7.32 34.46
N SER A 23 -40.73 -6.97 35.64
CA SER A 23 -39.69 -5.96 35.83
C SER A 23 -38.37 -6.37 35.15
N THR A 24 -37.94 -7.62 35.34
CA THR A 24 -36.74 -8.18 34.68
C THR A 24 -36.91 -8.27 33.16
N MET A 25 -38.07 -8.68 32.64
CA MET A 25 -38.33 -8.66 31.18
C MET A 25 -38.34 -7.23 30.60
N ARG A 26 -38.82 -6.23 31.35
CA ARG A 26 -38.72 -4.82 30.94
C ARG A 26 -37.27 -4.34 30.93
N ALA A 27 -36.49 -4.67 31.95
CA ALA A 27 -35.07 -4.34 32.01
C ALA A 27 -34.27 -4.96 30.85
N VAL A 28 -34.53 -6.23 30.51
CA VAL A 28 -33.91 -6.90 29.35
C VAL A 28 -34.31 -6.22 28.04
N LYS A 29 -35.58 -5.86 27.85
CA LYS A 29 -36.04 -5.12 26.66
C LYS A 29 -35.35 -3.76 26.54
N TRP A 30 -35.24 -3.00 27.62
CA TRP A 30 -34.53 -1.71 27.63
C TRP A 30 -33.05 -1.88 27.34
N LEU A 31 -32.40 -2.90 27.90
CA LEU A 31 -31.01 -3.22 27.61
C LEU A 31 -30.82 -3.55 26.12
N LEU A 32 -31.69 -4.40 25.54
CA LEU A 32 -31.64 -4.73 24.11
C LEU A 32 -31.85 -3.51 23.22
N LEU A 33 -32.76 -2.60 23.59
CA LEU A 33 -32.97 -1.34 22.87
C LEU A 33 -31.77 -0.41 22.96
N ILE A 34 -31.14 -0.30 24.12
CA ILE A 34 -29.91 0.50 24.31
C ILE A 34 -28.77 -0.09 23.48
N VAL A 35 -28.59 -1.41 23.50
CA VAL A 35 -27.57 -2.09 22.69
C VAL A 35 -27.85 -1.89 21.20
N ALA A 36 -29.09 -2.05 20.74
CA ALA A 36 -29.46 -1.82 19.34
C ALA A 36 -29.20 -0.36 18.92
N LEU A 37 -29.56 0.61 19.76
CA LEU A 37 -29.29 2.02 19.51
C LEU A 37 -27.79 2.30 19.44
N LEU A 38 -27.01 1.75 20.37
CA LEU A 38 -25.56 1.87 20.38
C LEU A 38 -24.94 1.31 19.11
N VAL A 39 -25.37 0.13 18.66
CA VAL A 39 -24.91 -0.50 17.41
C VAL A 39 -25.24 0.40 16.21
N VAL A 40 -26.46 0.93 16.14
CA VAL A 40 -26.86 1.86 15.06
C VAL A 40 -26.03 3.14 15.09
N THR A 41 -25.78 3.71 16.27
CA THR A 41 -24.94 4.92 16.40
C THR A 41 -23.50 4.65 15.99
N VAL A 42 -22.89 3.55 16.44
CA VAL A 42 -21.54 3.15 16.05
C VAL A 42 -21.45 2.92 14.54
N ALA A 43 -22.42 2.23 13.95
CA ALA A 43 -22.48 2.02 12.51
C ALA A 43 -22.62 3.33 11.73
N ALA A 44 -23.48 4.26 12.18
CA ALA A 44 -23.65 5.56 11.55
C ALA A 44 -22.38 6.43 11.64
N VAL A 45 -21.70 6.44 12.79
CA VAL A 45 -20.41 7.14 12.96
C VAL A 45 -19.34 6.52 12.06
N ALA A 46 -19.22 5.19 12.03
CA ALA A 46 -18.27 4.51 11.17
C ALA A 46 -18.53 4.80 9.68
N PHE A 47 -19.80 4.75 9.25
CA PHE A 47 -20.20 5.11 7.90
C PHE A 47 -19.83 6.56 7.56
N GLY A 48 -20.14 7.51 8.45
CA GLY A 48 -19.78 8.92 8.28
C GLY A 48 -18.26 9.13 8.14
N LEU A 49 -17.44 8.41 8.92
CA LEU A 49 -15.98 8.46 8.83
C LEU A 49 -15.46 7.88 7.50
N ILE A 50 -16.05 6.78 7.02
CA ILE A 50 -15.68 6.16 5.73
C ILE A 50 -16.01 7.11 4.57
N GLU A 51 -17.22 7.66 4.54
CA GLU A 51 -17.64 8.60 3.50
C GLU A 51 -16.80 9.88 3.53
N HIS A 52 -16.49 10.40 4.72
CA HIS A 52 -15.60 11.54 4.86
C HIS A 52 -14.20 11.25 4.31
N ARG A 53 -13.58 10.14 4.70
CA ARG A 53 -12.26 9.72 4.17
C ARG A 53 -12.28 9.58 2.66
N LYS A 54 -13.31 8.91 2.12
CA LYS A 54 -13.49 8.73 0.69
C LYS A 54 -13.59 10.08 -0.04
N SER A 55 -14.41 10.98 0.47
CA SER A 55 -14.55 12.34 -0.08
C SER A 55 -13.24 13.12 -0.05
N THR A 56 -12.50 13.09 1.07
CA THR A 56 -11.19 13.73 1.18
C THR A 56 -10.19 13.14 0.19
N THR A 57 -10.12 11.81 0.08
CA THR A 57 -9.25 11.13 -0.88
C THR A 57 -9.59 11.53 -2.32
N THR A 58 -10.86 11.50 -2.70
CA THR A 58 -11.30 11.91 -4.06
C THR A 58 -10.92 13.35 -4.35
N ALA A 59 -11.23 14.28 -3.43
CA ALA A 59 -10.89 15.69 -3.62
C ALA A 59 -9.37 15.90 -3.79
N GLN A 60 -8.56 15.16 -3.03
CA GLN A 60 -7.10 15.21 -3.18
C GLN A 60 -6.65 14.63 -4.53
N GLN A 61 -7.18 13.48 -4.95
CA GLN A 61 -6.81 12.91 -6.25
C GLN A 61 -7.20 13.82 -7.42
N ASP A 62 -8.37 14.45 -7.36
CA ASP A 62 -8.81 15.44 -8.36
C ASP A 62 -7.88 16.65 -8.42
N ALA A 63 -7.45 17.16 -7.26
CA ALA A 63 -6.50 18.26 -7.18
C ALA A 63 -5.11 17.91 -7.74
N LEU A 64 -4.70 16.64 -7.60
CA LEU A 64 -3.41 16.15 -8.05
C LEU A 64 -3.39 15.66 -9.49
N ALA A 65 -4.55 15.38 -10.10
CA ALA A 65 -4.64 14.74 -11.42
C ALA A 65 -3.76 15.42 -12.49
N ALA A 66 -3.78 16.76 -12.55
CA ALA A 66 -2.97 17.52 -13.51
C ALA A 66 -1.45 17.44 -13.24
N PHE A 67 -1.04 17.25 -11.98
CA PHE A 67 0.38 17.13 -11.60
C PHE A 67 0.98 15.83 -12.16
N TYR A 68 0.24 14.72 -12.06
CA TYR A 68 0.72 13.37 -12.44
C TYR A 68 0.51 13.03 -13.92
N GLN A 69 -0.20 13.86 -14.68
CA GLN A 69 -0.38 13.65 -16.11
C GLN A 69 0.93 13.91 -16.87
N PRO A 70 1.57 12.92 -17.53
CA PRO A 70 2.87 13.10 -18.20
C PRO A 70 2.80 14.13 -19.35
N PRO A 71 3.89 14.87 -19.64
CA PRO A 71 3.98 15.71 -20.82
C PRO A 71 3.99 14.84 -22.09
N SER A 72 3.59 15.42 -23.22
CA SER A 72 3.63 14.77 -24.53
C SER A 72 4.47 15.61 -25.51
N PRO A 73 5.63 15.11 -25.99
CA PRO A 73 6.26 13.83 -25.63
C PRO A 73 6.91 13.84 -24.24
N ILE A 74 7.11 12.66 -23.65
CA ILE A 74 7.90 12.48 -22.41
C ILE A 74 9.39 12.70 -22.74
N PRO A 75 10.16 13.48 -21.95
CA PRO A 75 11.60 13.62 -22.14
C PRO A 75 12.31 12.27 -22.05
N ARG A 76 13.43 12.12 -22.76
CA ARG A 76 14.17 10.83 -22.82
C ARG A 76 15.25 10.69 -21.77
N GLU A 77 15.69 11.79 -21.16
CA GLU A 77 16.76 11.76 -20.17
C GLU A 77 16.21 11.25 -18.83
N LEU A 78 16.80 10.16 -18.34
CA LEU A 78 16.35 9.49 -17.11
C LEU A 78 16.66 10.35 -15.89
N GLY A 79 15.70 10.43 -14.97
CA GLY A 79 15.78 11.29 -13.79
C GLY A 79 15.50 12.76 -14.09
N THR A 80 15.13 13.16 -15.30
CA THR A 80 14.66 14.54 -15.53
C THR A 80 13.43 14.80 -14.67
N VAL A 81 13.51 15.83 -13.80
CA VAL A 81 12.36 16.28 -13.00
C VAL A 81 11.43 17.07 -13.92
N VAL A 82 10.24 16.55 -14.14
CA VAL A 82 9.21 17.15 -14.99
C VAL A 82 8.44 18.23 -14.22
N ARG A 83 8.08 17.91 -12.97
CA ARG A 83 7.35 18.79 -12.05
C ARG A 83 7.77 18.50 -10.63
N MET A 84 7.75 19.53 -9.79
CA MET A 84 7.99 19.41 -8.36
C MET A 84 7.19 20.48 -7.63
N GLU A 85 6.57 20.12 -6.52
CA GLU A 85 5.85 21.05 -5.64
C GLU A 85 6.04 20.66 -4.17
N PRO A 86 5.85 21.59 -3.21
CA PRO A 86 5.90 21.24 -1.80
C PRO A 86 4.91 20.13 -1.45
N LEU A 87 5.30 19.19 -0.59
CA LEU A 87 4.46 18.05 -0.19
C LEU A 87 3.23 18.48 0.64
N GLY A 88 3.24 19.69 1.21
CA GLY A 88 2.13 20.24 1.98
C GLY A 88 2.04 19.75 3.42
N VAL A 89 3.08 19.09 3.93
CA VAL A 89 3.18 18.57 5.30
C VAL A 89 4.47 19.02 5.97
N THR A 90 4.48 19.04 7.30
CA THR A 90 5.69 19.31 8.09
C THR A 90 6.59 18.07 8.06
N VAL A 91 7.85 18.25 7.63
CA VAL A 91 8.88 17.21 7.65
C VAL A 91 9.88 17.53 8.77
N PRO A 92 10.03 16.66 9.79
CA PRO A 92 11.02 16.86 10.84
C PRO A 92 12.43 16.98 10.27
N GLY A 93 13.18 18.01 10.67
CA GLY A 93 14.58 18.20 10.27
C GLY A 93 14.81 18.66 8.82
N GLY A 94 13.76 18.86 8.00
CA GLY A 94 13.92 19.17 6.58
C GLY A 94 12.66 19.70 5.90
N THR A 95 12.65 19.62 4.57
CA THR A 95 11.52 19.97 3.71
C THR A 95 11.19 18.80 2.80
N GLY A 96 9.90 18.63 2.49
CA GLY A 96 9.41 17.57 1.60
C GLY A 96 8.80 18.14 0.33
N PHE A 97 9.10 17.49 -0.78
CA PHE A 97 8.56 17.78 -2.09
C PHE A 97 7.92 16.53 -2.69
N ARG A 98 6.82 16.74 -3.40
CA ARG A 98 6.27 15.80 -4.37
C ARG A 98 6.94 16.08 -5.71
N MET A 99 7.29 15.05 -6.47
CA MET A 99 7.88 15.20 -7.80
C MET A 99 7.30 14.20 -8.80
N LEU A 100 7.29 14.61 -10.07
CA LEU A 100 7.09 13.74 -11.23
C LEU A 100 8.41 13.76 -12.02
N TYR A 101 9.00 12.60 -12.26
CA TYR A 101 10.29 12.50 -12.93
C TYR A 101 10.30 11.39 -13.97
N VAL A 102 11.21 11.50 -14.94
CA VAL A 102 11.36 10.54 -16.02
C VAL A 102 12.04 9.27 -15.51
N SER A 103 11.39 8.14 -15.74
CA SER A 103 11.95 6.79 -15.66
C SER A 103 11.77 6.12 -17.03
N GLN A 104 11.77 4.79 -17.07
CA GLN A 104 11.56 4.03 -18.29
C GLN A 104 10.87 2.70 -17.98
N ARG A 105 10.11 2.20 -18.94
CA ARG A 105 9.59 0.84 -18.91
C ARG A 105 10.70 -0.18 -19.24
N PRO A 106 10.51 -1.48 -18.96
CA PRO A 106 11.50 -2.51 -19.27
C PRO A 106 11.83 -2.63 -20.77
N ASP A 107 10.92 -2.25 -21.65
CA ASP A 107 11.13 -2.21 -23.11
C ASP A 107 11.95 -0.99 -23.57
N GLY A 108 12.35 -0.11 -22.65
CA GLY A 108 13.18 1.07 -22.93
C GLY A 108 12.39 2.33 -23.29
N GLU A 109 11.06 2.24 -23.37
CA GLU A 109 10.24 3.41 -23.65
C GLU A 109 10.21 4.38 -22.45
N PRO A 110 10.32 5.71 -22.68
CA PRO A 110 10.20 6.69 -21.62
C PRO A 110 8.85 6.59 -20.89
N ALA A 111 8.91 6.68 -19.57
CA ALA A 111 7.74 6.77 -18.71
C ALA A 111 8.02 7.74 -17.58
N VAL A 112 7.02 8.04 -16.76
CA VAL A 112 7.20 8.88 -15.57
C VAL A 112 6.76 8.13 -14.32
N SER A 113 7.45 8.39 -13.23
CA SER A 113 7.04 7.96 -11.90
C SER A 113 6.82 9.18 -11.02
N GLY A 114 5.81 9.08 -10.15
CA GLY A 114 5.68 9.96 -9.00
C GLY A 114 6.76 9.65 -7.97
N GLY A 115 6.92 10.53 -6.99
CA GLY A 115 7.84 10.30 -5.91
C GLY A 115 7.88 11.44 -4.92
N MET A 116 8.62 11.24 -3.84
CA MET A 116 8.87 12.25 -2.83
C MET A 116 10.36 12.50 -2.69
N LEU A 117 10.73 13.75 -2.41
CA LEU A 117 12.09 14.17 -2.15
C LEU A 117 12.11 14.93 -0.82
N PHE A 118 12.94 14.48 0.11
CA PHE A 118 13.12 15.08 1.42
C PHE A 118 14.54 15.64 1.52
N ILE A 119 14.62 16.94 1.78
CA ILE A 119 15.86 17.71 1.81
C ILE A 119 16.14 18.14 3.25
N PRO A 120 17.27 17.72 3.84
CA PRO A 120 17.65 18.14 5.19
C PRO A 120 17.92 19.64 5.30
N SER A 121 17.59 20.20 6.47
CA SER A 121 17.89 21.60 6.82
C SER A 121 19.34 21.84 7.26
N THR A 122 20.10 20.77 7.55
CA THR A 122 21.52 20.85 7.91
C THR A 122 22.36 21.40 6.76
N PRO A 123 23.55 21.99 6.96
CA PRO A 123 24.40 22.42 5.85
C PRO A 123 24.81 21.26 4.94
N ALA A 124 24.78 21.47 3.61
CA ALA A 124 25.22 20.45 2.65
C ALA A 124 26.75 20.33 2.65
N PRO A 125 27.31 19.10 2.64
CA PRO A 125 28.76 18.90 2.56
C PRO A 125 29.29 19.19 1.14
N PRO A 126 30.56 19.60 0.97
CA PRO A 126 31.12 19.96 -0.34
C PRO A 126 31.04 18.87 -1.41
N GLU A 127 31.11 17.59 -1.00
CA GLU A 127 31.04 16.43 -1.89
C GLU A 127 29.61 16.01 -2.26
N GLY A 128 28.60 16.70 -1.74
CA GLY A 128 27.18 16.36 -1.88
C GLY A 128 26.69 15.35 -0.84
N ARG A 129 25.38 15.40 -0.57
CA ARG A 129 24.73 14.56 0.44
C ARG A 129 24.61 13.12 -0.04
N PRO A 130 24.86 12.11 0.82
CA PRO A 130 24.42 10.75 0.53
C PRO A 130 22.88 10.70 0.42
N VAL A 131 22.40 9.75 -0.38
CA VAL A 131 20.97 9.59 -0.69
C VAL A 131 20.45 8.27 -0.13
N VAL A 132 19.33 8.29 0.58
CA VAL A 132 18.51 7.10 0.85
C VAL A 132 17.46 7.00 -0.25
N ALA A 133 17.59 6.01 -1.12
CA ALA A 133 16.56 5.64 -2.08
C ALA A 133 15.58 4.69 -1.39
N TRP A 134 14.48 5.24 -0.89
CA TRP A 134 13.44 4.47 -0.22
C TRP A 134 12.46 3.87 -1.24
N ALA A 135 12.39 2.55 -1.25
CA ALA A 135 11.46 1.74 -2.00
C ALA A 135 10.31 1.32 -1.07
N HIS A 136 9.09 1.77 -1.36
CA HIS A 136 7.93 1.47 -0.51
C HIS A 136 7.48 0.00 -0.67
N GLY A 137 6.78 -0.49 0.35
CA GLY A 137 6.17 -1.83 0.34
C GLY A 137 4.91 -1.91 -0.53
N THR A 138 4.19 -3.03 -0.45
CA THR A 138 2.91 -3.19 -1.15
C THR A 138 1.85 -2.27 -0.54
N LEU A 139 1.31 -1.38 -1.37
CA LEU A 139 0.29 -0.40 -0.99
C LEU A 139 -1.02 -0.55 -1.76
N GLY A 140 -1.05 -1.31 -2.86
CA GLY A 140 -2.10 -1.34 -3.86
C GLY A 140 -1.74 -0.50 -5.10
N MET A 141 -2.34 -0.81 -6.24
CA MET A 141 -2.07 -0.17 -7.55
C MET A 141 -2.87 1.12 -7.78
N GLY A 142 -3.85 1.43 -6.91
CA GLY A 142 -4.68 2.61 -7.05
C GLY A 142 -3.90 3.92 -6.84
N ASP A 143 -4.27 4.96 -7.58
CA ASP A 143 -3.66 6.29 -7.51
C ASP A 143 -3.52 6.84 -6.08
N ALA A 144 -4.55 6.66 -5.25
CA ALA A 144 -4.56 7.17 -3.88
C ALA A 144 -3.65 6.38 -2.92
N CYS A 145 -3.17 5.21 -3.34
CA CYS A 145 -2.33 4.35 -2.53
C CYS A 145 -0.85 4.75 -2.61
N THR A 146 -0.45 5.52 -3.64
CA THR A 146 0.96 5.90 -3.78
C THR A 146 1.38 6.90 -2.70
N PRO A 147 2.60 6.79 -2.13
CA PRO A 147 3.04 7.68 -1.07
C PRO A 147 2.95 9.15 -1.44
N SER A 148 3.39 9.54 -2.65
CA SER A 148 3.39 10.95 -3.06
C SER A 148 1.99 11.53 -3.29
N ARG A 149 0.97 10.68 -3.48
CA ARG A 149 -0.44 11.05 -3.70
C ARG A 149 -1.32 10.86 -2.47
N SER A 150 -0.81 10.23 -1.41
CA SER A 150 -1.53 9.91 -0.19
C SER A 150 -1.91 11.16 0.61
N THR A 151 -3.05 11.10 1.31
CA THR A 151 -3.47 12.12 2.30
C THR A 151 -2.58 12.13 3.54
N ASN A 152 -1.80 11.06 3.75
CA ASN A 152 -0.81 10.93 4.82
C ASN A 152 0.54 10.47 4.24
N PRO A 153 1.28 11.35 3.55
CA PRO A 153 2.45 10.95 2.77
C PRO A 153 3.66 10.52 3.62
N LEU A 154 3.68 10.82 4.92
CA LEU A 154 4.77 10.42 5.82
C LEU A 154 4.52 9.10 6.55
N GLN A 155 3.36 8.46 6.38
CA GLN A 155 2.93 7.31 7.16
C GLN A 155 3.95 6.17 7.25
N ASP A 156 4.69 5.90 6.17
CA ASP A 156 5.65 4.79 6.10
C ASP A 156 7.10 5.20 6.42
N THR A 157 7.30 6.47 6.76
CA THR A 157 8.64 7.06 6.98
C THR A 157 8.78 7.78 8.32
N ASP A 158 7.69 7.96 9.06
CA ASP A 158 7.63 8.75 10.31
C ASP A 158 8.64 8.31 11.38
N ASN A 159 8.93 7.02 11.45
CA ASN A 159 9.79 6.40 12.44
C ASN A 159 11.30 6.43 12.12
N TRP A 160 11.71 6.87 10.92
CA TRP A 160 13.14 6.91 10.54
C TRP A 160 13.54 8.12 9.69
N LEU A 161 12.60 8.84 9.06
CA LEU A 161 12.91 9.99 8.20
C LEU A 161 13.63 11.09 8.95
N GLY A 162 13.19 11.41 10.17
CA GLY A 162 13.82 12.44 11.00
C GLY A 162 15.30 12.16 11.29
N GLU A 163 15.65 10.90 11.56
CA GLU A 163 17.04 10.49 11.78
C GLU A 163 17.91 10.73 10.52
N MET A 164 17.38 10.45 9.33
CA MET A 164 18.09 10.70 8.08
C MET A 164 18.27 12.20 7.83
N MET A 165 17.25 13.00 8.15
CA MET A 165 17.33 14.46 8.05
C MET A 165 18.39 15.03 9.02
N ASP A 166 18.44 14.53 10.25
CA ASP A 166 19.45 14.95 11.25
C ASP A 166 20.88 14.57 10.84
N LEU A 167 21.05 13.41 10.18
CA LEU A 167 22.33 13.00 9.57
C LEU A 167 22.70 13.83 8.33
N GLY A 168 21.78 14.63 7.79
CA GLY A 168 21.98 15.41 6.57
C GLY A 168 21.91 14.60 5.27
N TRP A 169 21.24 13.45 5.29
CA TRP A 169 21.02 12.57 4.14
C TRP A 169 19.76 12.96 3.40
N VAL A 170 19.83 13.06 2.07
CA VAL A 170 18.61 13.23 1.24
C VAL A 170 17.85 11.91 1.24
N VAL A 171 16.54 11.95 1.39
CA VAL A 171 15.69 10.78 1.18
C VAL A 171 14.88 11.00 -0.07
N VAL A 172 14.91 10.05 -1.00
CA VAL A 172 14.10 10.08 -2.21
C VAL A 172 13.30 8.80 -2.32
N SER A 173 12.04 8.91 -2.70
CA SER A 173 11.15 7.77 -2.93
C SER A 173 10.66 7.76 -4.36
N THR A 174 10.50 6.56 -4.90
CA THR A 174 9.73 6.31 -6.12
C THR A 174 8.35 5.82 -5.74
N ASP A 175 7.32 6.22 -6.49
CA ASP A 175 6.01 5.56 -6.45
C ASP A 175 5.96 4.32 -7.38
N TYR A 176 7.03 4.09 -8.17
CA TYR A 176 7.12 3.18 -9.32
C TYR A 176 6.35 3.66 -10.56
N VAL A 177 6.80 3.26 -11.74
CA VAL A 177 6.14 3.60 -13.01
C VAL A 177 4.80 2.86 -13.10
N GLY A 178 3.76 3.57 -13.56
CA GLY A 178 2.42 3.00 -13.72
C GLY A 178 1.62 2.91 -12.41
N MET A 179 2.20 3.35 -11.28
CA MET A 179 1.48 3.53 -10.03
C MET A 179 1.25 5.02 -9.80
N GLY A 180 -0.01 5.46 -9.83
CA GLY A 180 -0.34 6.89 -9.75
C GLY A 180 0.05 7.70 -11.00
N THR A 181 0.55 7.05 -12.06
CA THR A 181 0.86 7.62 -13.37
C THR A 181 0.34 6.69 -14.48
N PRO A 182 0.07 7.19 -15.70
CA PRO A 182 -0.42 6.34 -16.79
C PRO A 182 0.58 5.25 -17.19
N GLY A 183 0.05 4.05 -17.50
CA GLY A 183 0.82 2.89 -17.94
C GLY A 183 0.65 1.70 -16.99
N PRO A 184 1.25 0.54 -17.31
CA PRO A 184 1.14 -0.64 -16.48
C PRO A 184 2.02 -0.52 -15.22
N ASN A 185 1.47 -0.90 -14.06
CA ASN A 185 2.24 -1.13 -12.84
C ASN A 185 2.95 -2.49 -12.91
N LEU A 186 4.27 -2.47 -12.71
CA LEU A 186 5.13 -3.64 -12.81
C LEU A 186 5.55 -4.21 -11.44
N TYR A 187 4.55 -4.51 -10.60
CA TYR A 187 4.67 -5.10 -9.28
C TYR A 187 5.51 -6.39 -9.25
N LEU A 188 6.55 -6.39 -8.41
CA LEU A 188 7.52 -7.48 -8.24
C LEU A 188 8.22 -7.89 -9.55
N VAL A 189 8.30 -6.98 -10.53
CA VAL A 189 9.15 -7.14 -11.70
C VAL A 189 10.49 -6.48 -11.41
N ALA A 190 11.45 -7.30 -11.00
CA ALA A 190 12.80 -6.93 -10.60
C ALA A 190 13.46 -5.80 -11.41
N GLN A 191 13.45 -5.93 -12.75
CA GLN A 191 14.10 -4.95 -13.62
C GLN A 191 13.37 -3.61 -13.66
N ALA A 192 12.05 -3.60 -13.49
CA ALA A 192 11.26 -2.37 -13.48
C ALA A 192 11.51 -1.61 -12.17
N GLU A 193 11.32 -2.27 -11.03
CA GLU A 193 11.49 -1.67 -9.71
C GLU A 193 12.92 -1.15 -9.50
N ALA A 194 13.94 -1.92 -9.91
CA ALA A 194 15.33 -1.49 -9.78
C ALA A 194 15.64 -0.24 -10.61
N ARG A 195 15.03 -0.09 -11.80
CA ARG A 195 15.16 1.11 -12.65
C ARG A 195 14.52 2.31 -11.99
N ASP A 196 13.33 2.13 -11.43
CA ASP A 196 12.60 3.20 -10.77
C ASP A 196 13.36 3.71 -9.53
N VAL A 197 13.92 2.80 -8.72
CA VAL A 197 14.77 3.18 -7.58
C VAL A 197 15.98 4.00 -8.03
N VAL A 198 16.77 3.55 -9.01
CA VAL A 198 17.96 4.32 -9.43
C VAL A 198 17.60 5.63 -10.16
N ASN A 199 16.48 5.66 -10.89
CA ASN A 199 16.01 6.88 -11.54
C ASN A 199 15.50 7.92 -10.54
N SER A 200 14.96 7.48 -9.40
CA SER A 200 14.61 8.39 -8.29
C SER A 200 15.85 9.10 -7.72
N VAL A 201 16.99 8.39 -7.63
CA VAL A 201 18.27 8.98 -7.22
C VAL A 201 18.78 9.97 -8.26
N ARG A 202 18.66 9.65 -9.56
CA ARG A 202 18.97 10.62 -10.64
C ARG A 202 18.11 11.87 -10.52
N ALA A 203 16.81 11.71 -10.25
CA ALA A 203 15.88 12.82 -10.05
C ALA A 203 16.28 13.70 -8.86
N ALA A 204 16.62 13.12 -7.71
CA ALA A 204 17.12 13.86 -6.55
C ALA A 204 18.38 14.68 -6.89
N ARG A 205 19.31 14.11 -7.68
CA ARG A 205 20.54 14.80 -8.12
C ARG A 205 20.28 15.94 -9.11
N ASN A 206 19.17 15.88 -9.84
CA ASN A 206 18.74 16.92 -10.76
C ASN A 206 17.99 18.07 -10.07
N VAL A 207 17.81 18.01 -8.74
CA VAL A 207 17.30 19.12 -7.92
C VAL A 207 18.48 19.82 -7.23
N PRO A 208 18.90 21.02 -7.68
CA PRO A 208 20.07 21.70 -7.14
C PRO A 208 20.02 21.92 -5.61
N GLU A 209 18.85 22.27 -5.09
CA GLU A 209 18.60 22.55 -3.67
C GLU A 209 18.78 21.31 -2.79
N ALA A 210 18.67 20.11 -3.36
CA ALA A 210 18.87 18.87 -2.62
C ALA A 210 20.35 18.64 -2.31
N HIS A 211 21.26 19.20 -3.11
CA HIS A 211 22.69 18.88 -3.05
C HIS A 211 22.97 17.37 -3.02
N ALA A 212 22.14 16.57 -3.67
CA ALA A 212 22.26 15.12 -3.69
C ALA A 212 23.53 14.70 -4.45
N GLY A 213 24.38 13.93 -3.78
CA GLY A 213 25.61 13.37 -4.33
C GLY A 213 25.36 12.10 -5.13
N LYS A 214 26.45 11.39 -5.47
CA LYS A 214 26.39 10.11 -6.22
C LYS A 214 26.21 8.88 -5.33
N ARG A 215 26.59 9.00 -4.05
CA ARG A 215 26.52 7.91 -3.07
C ARG A 215 25.08 7.70 -2.63
N PHE A 216 24.58 6.49 -2.74
CA PHE A 216 23.24 6.16 -2.27
C PHE A 216 23.15 4.78 -1.61
N ILE A 217 22.15 4.64 -0.75
CA ILE A 217 21.70 3.34 -0.23
C ILE A 217 20.31 3.04 -0.78
N ALA A 218 20.02 1.77 -1.01
CA ALA A 218 18.66 1.31 -1.26
C ALA A 218 18.06 0.77 0.04
N TRP A 219 16.86 1.23 0.41
CA TRP A 219 16.15 0.81 1.61
C TRP A 219 14.70 0.47 1.30
N GLY A 220 14.20 -0.67 1.80
CA GLY A 220 12.78 -0.97 1.71
C GLY A 220 12.33 -2.21 2.48
N HIS A 221 11.01 -2.29 2.68
CA HIS A 221 10.33 -3.38 3.38
C HIS A 221 9.35 -4.12 2.46
N SER A 222 9.21 -5.45 2.59
CA SER A 222 8.28 -6.26 1.80
C SER A 222 8.58 -6.17 0.28
N GLN A 223 7.66 -5.66 -0.55
CA GLN A 223 7.92 -5.31 -1.96
C GLN A 223 9.14 -4.41 -2.09
N GLY A 224 9.24 -3.34 -1.30
CA GLY A 224 10.40 -2.45 -1.29
C GLY A 224 11.70 -3.15 -0.88
N GLY A 225 11.60 -4.23 -0.10
CA GLY A 225 12.74 -5.10 0.19
C GLY A 225 13.18 -5.89 -1.04
N HIS A 226 12.25 -6.41 -1.83
CA HIS A 226 12.53 -7.01 -3.15
C HIS A 226 13.17 -5.99 -4.10
N SER A 227 12.56 -4.80 -4.24
CA SER A 227 13.13 -3.69 -5.02
C SER A 227 14.56 -3.36 -4.59
N SER A 228 14.82 -3.25 -3.28
CA SER A 228 16.14 -2.92 -2.74
C SER A 228 17.19 -3.99 -3.03
N LEU A 229 16.84 -5.28 -2.90
CA LEU A 229 17.75 -6.37 -3.24
C LEU A 229 18.09 -6.38 -4.74
N TRP A 230 17.10 -6.17 -5.61
CA TRP A 230 17.32 -6.10 -7.06
C TRP A 230 18.05 -4.84 -7.50
N THR A 231 17.82 -3.70 -6.86
CA THR A 231 18.68 -2.51 -7.02
C THR A 231 20.12 -2.85 -6.65
N GLY A 232 20.34 -3.60 -5.57
CA GLY A 232 21.64 -4.15 -5.18
C GLY A 232 22.33 -4.91 -6.30
N HIS A 233 21.58 -5.76 -6.99
CA HIS A 233 22.08 -6.59 -8.08
C HIS A 233 22.33 -5.78 -9.37
N LEU A 234 21.44 -4.85 -9.70
CA LEU A 234 21.38 -4.23 -11.03
C LEU A 234 21.95 -2.80 -11.10
N ALA A 235 22.14 -2.10 -9.98
CA ALA A 235 22.50 -0.67 -9.97
C ALA A 235 23.74 -0.34 -10.81
N ARG A 236 24.81 -1.15 -10.75
CA ARG A 236 26.02 -0.91 -11.55
C ARG A 236 25.78 -0.95 -13.06
N THR A 237 24.82 -1.76 -13.51
CA THR A 237 24.45 -1.85 -14.93
C THR A 237 23.45 -0.77 -15.31
N LEU A 238 22.49 -0.47 -14.44
CA LEU A 238 21.42 0.49 -14.72
C LEU A 238 21.86 1.96 -14.59
N ALA A 239 22.78 2.23 -13.66
CA ALA A 239 23.25 3.55 -13.29
C ALA A 239 24.75 3.54 -12.89
N PRO A 240 25.66 3.26 -13.83
CA PRO A 240 27.10 3.21 -13.56
C PRO A 240 27.69 4.54 -13.06
N GLU A 241 26.98 5.65 -13.24
CA GLU A 241 27.35 6.97 -12.73
C GLU A 241 26.99 7.21 -11.25
N LEU A 242 26.23 6.30 -10.63
CA LEU A 242 25.86 6.32 -9.21
C LEU A 242 26.69 5.29 -8.42
N GLU A 243 26.91 5.56 -7.14
CA GLU A 243 27.67 4.71 -6.24
C GLU A 243 26.74 4.12 -5.18
N LEU A 244 26.30 2.88 -5.39
CA LEU A 244 25.55 2.14 -4.38
C LEU A 244 26.50 1.70 -3.25
N ILE A 245 26.33 2.26 -2.05
CA ILE A 245 27.21 1.99 -0.91
C ILE A 245 26.64 0.98 0.08
N ALA A 246 25.31 0.78 0.13
CA ALA A 246 24.67 -0.26 0.93
C ALA A 246 23.27 -0.61 0.42
N VAL A 247 22.80 -1.81 0.77
CA VAL A 247 21.42 -2.26 0.61
C VAL A 247 20.90 -2.67 1.98
N ALA A 248 19.79 -2.07 2.39
CA ALA A 248 19.04 -2.46 3.57
C ALA A 248 17.68 -3.01 3.10
N ALA A 249 17.33 -4.23 3.51
CA ALA A 249 16.07 -4.86 3.14
C ALA A 249 15.45 -5.53 4.37
N ALA A 250 14.19 -5.22 4.65
CA ALA A 250 13.42 -5.81 5.75
C ALA A 250 12.29 -6.68 5.20
N ALA A 251 12.16 -7.91 5.70
CA ALA A 251 11.18 -8.90 5.22
C ALA A 251 11.00 -8.91 3.68
N PRO A 252 12.09 -8.97 2.90
CA PRO A 252 12.00 -8.81 1.45
C PRO A 252 11.20 -9.95 0.82
N ALA A 253 10.42 -9.63 -0.21
CA ALA A 253 9.82 -10.63 -1.09
C ALA A 253 10.88 -11.29 -2.00
N ALA A 254 11.90 -11.93 -1.40
CA ALA A 254 13.10 -12.38 -2.09
C ALA A 254 12.92 -13.68 -2.90
N GLU A 255 12.14 -14.61 -2.37
CA GLU A 255 11.94 -15.94 -2.95
C GLU A 255 10.48 -16.10 -3.41
N LEU A 256 10.11 -15.41 -4.51
CA LEU A 256 8.72 -15.26 -4.94
C LEU A 256 8.00 -16.60 -5.09
N ASN A 257 8.64 -17.60 -5.71
CA ASN A 257 8.05 -18.94 -5.82
C ASN A 257 7.76 -19.59 -4.45
N ARG A 258 8.67 -19.46 -3.47
CA ARG A 258 8.43 -20.02 -2.13
C ARG A 258 7.32 -19.27 -1.40
N ILE A 259 7.29 -17.95 -1.54
CA ILE A 259 6.27 -17.10 -0.92
C ILE A 259 4.90 -17.41 -1.52
N ILE A 260 4.78 -17.41 -2.85
CA ILE A 260 3.52 -17.72 -3.55
C ILE A 260 3.02 -19.11 -3.15
N GLY A 261 3.87 -20.14 -3.22
CA GLY A 261 3.49 -21.51 -2.86
C GLY A 261 3.05 -21.66 -1.39
N ALA A 262 3.57 -20.85 -0.49
CA ALA A 262 3.16 -20.84 0.92
C ALA A 262 1.90 -20.01 1.19
N GLN A 263 1.63 -18.96 0.40
CA GLN A 263 0.64 -17.93 0.72
C GLN A 263 -0.63 -17.98 -0.13
N TRP A 264 -0.65 -18.72 -1.24
CA TRP A 264 -1.75 -18.65 -2.22
C TRP A 264 -3.14 -19.02 -1.66
N LYS A 265 -3.23 -19.84 -0.59
CA LYS A 265 -4.48 -20.19 0.12
C LYS A 265 -4.80 -19.31 1.34
N THR A 266 -4.00 -18.29 1.60
CA THR A 266 -4.18 -17.41 2.75
C THR A 266 -4.83 -16.09 2.31
N PRO A 267 -5.23 -15.21 3.24
CA PRO A 267 -5.69 -13.86 2.89
C PRO A 267 -4.72 -13.09 2.00
N VAL A 268 -3.41 -13.38 2.07
CA VAL A 268 -2.38 -12.76 1.21
C VAL A 268 -2.66 -13.03 -0.27
N GLY A 269 -3.25 -14.18 -0.62
CA GLY A 269 -3.64 -14.49 -2.00
C GLY A 269 -4.68 -13.51 -2.56
N TRP A 270 -5.61 -13.04 -1.73
CA TRP A 270 -6.61 -12.02 -2.12
C TRP A 270 -6.04 -10.61 -2.18
N VAL A 271 -4.97 -10.35 -1.44
CA VAL A 271 -4.34 -9.03 -1.35
C VAL A 271 -3.34 -8.84 -2.48
N ILE A 272 -2.40 -9.77 -2.63
CA ILE A 272 -1.26 -9.67 -3.56
C ILE A 272 -1.55 -10.35 -4.90
N GLY A 273 -2.41 -11.38 -4.92
CA GLY A 273 -2.75 -12.10 -6.14
C GLY A 273 -3.26 -11.22 -7.28
N PRO A 274 -4.19 -10.26 -7.03
CA PRO A 274 -4.63 -9.30 -8.04
C PRO A 274 -3.50 -8.44 -8.62
N GLU A 275 -2.58 -7.97 -7.77
CA GLU A 275 -1.43 -7.17 -8.21
C GLU A 275 -0.50 -7.97 -9.12
N VAL A 276 -0.21 -9.23 -8.75
CA VAL A 276 0.58 -10.15 -9.57
C VAL A 276 -0.14 -10.49 -10.89
N GLU A 277 -1.44 -10.77 -10.84
CA GLU A 277 -2.26 -11.06 -12.03
C GLU A 277 -2.28 -9.89 -13.02
N GLN A 278 -2.46 -8.65 -12.54
CA GLN A 278 -2.52 -7.48 -13.40
C GLN A 278 -1.13 -7.13 -13.96
N SER A 279 -0.09 -7.36 -13.17
CA SER A 279 1.27 -6.96 -13.52
C SER A 279 1.99 -7.96 -14.43
N TRP A 280 2.05 -9.23 -14.02
CA TRP A 280 2.97 -10.19 -14.63
C TRP A 280 2.66 -10.52 -16.10
N PRO A 281 1.39 -10.66 -16.55
CA PRO A 281 1.08 -10.90 -17.96
C PRO A 281 1.56 -9.79 -18.90
N VAL A 282 1.79 -8.56 -18.40
CA VAL A 282 2.36 -7.46 -19.19
C VAL A 282 3.79 -7.79 -19.65
N VAL A 283 4.55 -8.50 -18.81
CA VAL A 283 5.98 -8.82 -19.05
C VAL A 283 6.18 -10.28 -19.46
N TYR A 284 5.27 -11.15 -19.04
CA TYR A 284 5.29 -12.59 -19.28
C TYR A 284 3.99 -13.01 -20.00
N PRO A 285 3.83 -12.69 -21.30
CA PRO A 285 2.58 -12.92 -22.04
C PRO A 285 2.18 -14.40 -22.17
N GLN A 286 3.11 -15.32 -21.87
CA GLN A 286 2.85 -16.75 -21.81
C GLN A 286 2.11 -17.21 -20.54
N LEU A 287 1.85 -16.32 -19.58
CA LEU A 287 1.13 -16.67 -18.36
C LEU A 287 -0.33 -16.99 -18.64
N GLN A 288 -0.72 -18.22 -18.31
CA GLN A 288 -2.11 -18.66 -18.36
C GLN A 288 -2.81 -18.27 -17.07
N LEU A 289 -3.81 -17.40 -17.14
CA LEU A 289 -4.64 -17.03 -15.99
C LEU A 289 -5.74 -18.06 -15.75
N GLU A 290 -6.33 -18.57 -16.83
CA GLU A 290 -7.33 -19.63 -16.77
C GLU A 290 -6.73 -20.90 -16.17
N GLY A 291 -7.46 -21.53 -15.23
CA GLY A 291 -6.97 -22.71 -14.51
C GLY A 291 -5.97 -22.41 -13.38
N VAL A 292 -5.51 -21.17 -13.24
CA VAL A 292 -4.68 -20.72 -12.10
C VAL A 292 -5.49 -19.81 -11.18
N ILE A 293 -6.29 -18.90 -11.74
CA ILE A 293 -7.09 -17.92 -11.01
C ILE A 293 -8.55 -18.34 -11.05
N THR A 294 -9.26 -18.17 -9.93
CA THR A 294 -10.69 -18.50 -9.87
C THR A 294 -11.48 -17.53 -10.74
N ALA A 295 -12.65 -17.96 -11.23
CA ALA A 295 -13.56 -17.07 -11.95
C ALA A 295 -13.95 -15.84 -11.12
N ARG A 296 -14.02 -15.98 -9.79
CA ARG A 296 -14.28 -14.87 -8.87
C ARG A 296 -13.09 -13.92 -8.75
N GLY A 297 -11.87 -14.46 -8.69
CA GLY A 297 -10.63 -13.68 -8.70
C GLY A 297 -10.56 -12.81 -9.95
N LEU A 298 -10.69 -13.44 -11.13
CA LEU A 298 -10.69 -12.74 -12.42
C LEU A 298 -11.77 -11.65 -12.51
N ALA A 299 -12.99 -11.91 -12.04
CA ALA A 299 -14.07 -10.92 -12.08
C ALA A 299 -13.84 -9.72 -11.15
N ASN A 300 -12.91 -9.80 -10.20
CA ASN A 300 -12.65 -8.75 -9.22
C ASN A 300 -11.21 -8.20 -9.28
N SER A 301 -10.34 -8.72 -10.14
CA SER A 301 -8.90 -8.51 -10.04
C SER A 301 -8.53 -7.04 -10.20
N GLU A 302 -9.08 -6.34 -11.18
CA GLU A 302 -8.82 -4.91 -11.37
C GLU A 302 -9.25 -4.08 -10.15
N ARG A 303 -10.45 -4.31 -9.61
CA ARG A 303 -10.93 -3.59 -8.42
C ARG A 303 -10.03 -3.86 -7.22
N LEU A 304 -9.73 -5.13 -6.97
CA LEU A 304 -8.92 -5.56 -5.82
C LEU A 304 -7.48 -5.03 -5.92
N ALA A 305 -6.88 -5.08 -7.11
CA ALA A 305 -5.53 -4.54 -7.32
C ALA A 305 -5.47 -3.04 -7.08
N ASN A 306 -6.55 -2.30 -7.39
CA ASN A 306 -6.63 -0.86 -7.16
C ASN A 306 -7.02 -0.47 -5.71
N GLU A 307 -7.34 -1.44 -4.84
CA GLU A 307 -7.63 -1.16 -3.44
C GLU A 307 -6.34 -0.98 -2.64
N CYS A 308 -6.32 0.02 -1.75
CA CYS A 308 -5.17 0.19 -0.88
C CYS A 308 -5.09 -0.94 0.15
N ILE A 309 -3.87 -1.34 0.48
CA ILE A 309 -3.52 -2.59 1.18
C ILE A 309 -4.32 -2.88 2.45
N VAL A 310 -4.67 -1.85 3.24
CA VAL A 310 -5.45 -2.02 4.48
C VAL A 310 -6.88 -2.48 4.19
N VAL A 311 -7.51 -1.90 3.17
CA VAL A 311 -8.89 -2.26 2.76
C VAL A 311 -8.87 -3.65 2.12
N ALA A 312 -7.92 -3.88 1.20
CA ALA A 312 -7.72 -5.17 0.56
C ALA A 312 -7.48 -6.29 1.59
N GLY A 313 -6.72 -6.02 2.66
CA GLY A 313 -6.46 -6.97 3.74
C GLY A 313 -7.70 -7.38 4.53
N ILE A 314 -8.57 -6.41 4.85
CA ILE A 314 -9.85 -6.69 5.54
C ILE A 314 -10.76 -7.52 4.63
N GLU A 315 -10.86 -7.16 3.35
CA GLU A 315 -11.65 -7.92 2.38
C GLU A 315 -11.09 -9.34 2.19
N GLY A 316 -9.76 -9.49 2.09
CA GLY A 316 -9.09 -10.78 1.96
C GLY A 316 -9.37 -11.71 3.14
N LEU A 317 -9.32 -11.19 4.38
CA LEU A 317 -9.69 -11.94 5.58
C LEU A 317 -11.15 -12.42 5.52
N ALA A 318 -12.08 -11.52 5.21
CA ALA A 318 -13.50 -11.87 5.13
C ALA A 318 -13.78 -12.91 4.04
N ARG A 319 -13.10 -12.83 2.89
CA ARG A 319 -13.23 -13.79 1.79
C ARG A 319 -12.69 -15.17 2.17
N THR A 320 -11.53 -15.23 2.81
CA THR A 320 -10.95 -16.48 3.29
C THR A 320 -11.86 -17.13 4.35
N ASP A 321 -12.43 -16.35 5.28
CA ASP A 321 -13.38 -16.86 6.29
C ASP A 321 -14.67 -17.41 5.66
N LEU A 322 -15.08 -16.87 4.51
CA LEU A 322 -16.19 -17.38 3.69
C LEU A 322 -15.81 -18.59 2.81
N GLY A 323 -14.61 -19.15 2.97
CA GLY A 323 -14.11 -20.28 2.19
C GLY A 323 -13.88 -19.95 0.72
N GLN A 324 -13.57 -18.69 0.41
CA GLN A 324 -13.27 -18.25 -0.95
C GLN A 324 -11.77 -18.18 -1.16
N ASP A 325 -11.31 -18.70 -2.31
CA ASP A 325 -9.91 -18.64 -2.72
C ASP A 325 -9.74 -17.71 -3.94
N TYR A 326 -8.61 -17.01 -4.00
CA TYR A 326 -8.24 -16.22 -5.18
C TYR A 326 -7.77 -17.12 -6.32
N PHE A 327 -6.90 -18.08 -5.99
CA PHE A 327 -6.31 -19.04 -6.91
C PHE A 327 -7.03 -20.39 -6.86
N VAL A 328 -7.10 -21.09 -7.99
CA VAL A 328 -7.66 -22.44 -8.12
C VAL A 328 -6.69 -23.49 -7.58
N ALA A 329 -5.40 -23.26 -7.80
CA ALA A 329 -4.31 -24.14 -7.40
C ALA A 329 -3.07 -23.29 -7.08
N ASP A 330 -2.04 -23.92 -6.51
CA ASP A 330 -0.75 -23.28 -6.28
C ASP A 330 -0.17 -22.78 -7.63
N PRO A 331 -0.02 -21.46 -7.84
CA PRO A 331 0.47 -20.93 -9.10
C PRO A 331 1.83 -21.48 -9.50
N VAL A 332 2.70 -21.83 -8.54
CA VAL A 332 4.05 -22.32 -8.84
C VAL A 332 4.08 -23.75 -9.37
N THR A 333 2.93 -24.45 -9.36
CA THR A 333 2.80 -25.74 -10.06
C THR A 333 2.62 -25.57 -11.56
N ASN A 334 2.23 -24.37 -12.02
CA ASN A 334 2.26 -24.01 -13.43
C ASN A 334 3.67 -23.54 -13.83
N ALA A 335 4.25 -24.18 -14.85
CA ALA A 335 5.63 -23.92 -15.27
C ALA A 335 5.88 -22.47 -15.74
N ALA A 336 4.88 -21.81 -16.35
CA ALA A 336 5.02 -20.43 -16.80
C ALA A 336 5.03 -19.46 -15.60
N TRP A 337 4.18 -19.69 -14.61
CA TRP A 337 4.13 -18.91 -13.37
C TRP A 337 5.39 -19.10 -12.52
N ALA A 338 5.84 -20.35 -12.35
CA ALA A 338 7.10 -20.63 -11.68
C ALA A 338 8.31 -20.01 -12.41
N ALA A 339 8.25 -19.87 -13.73
CA ALA A 339 9.29 -19.20 -14.51
C ALA A 339 9.29 -17.68 -14.33
N ALA A 340 8.11 -17.06 -14.19
CA ALA A 340 7.96 -15.63 -13.95
C ALA A 340 8.42 -15.22 -12.54
N GLY A 341 8.22 -16.09 -11.53
CA GLY A 341 8.67 -15.84 -10.16
C GLY A 341 10.13 -16.18 -9.86
N ARG A 342 10.99 -16.26 -10.88
CA ARG A 342 12.44 -16.53 -10.76
C ARG A 342 13.29 -15.29 -10.93
#